data_AF-A0AAT9P3U8-F1
#
_entry.id   AF-A0AAT9P3U8-F1
#
_cell.length_a   1.000
_cell.length_b   1.000
_cell.length_c   1.000
_cell.angle_alpha   90.00
_cell.angle_beta   90.00
_cell.angle_gamma   90.00
#
_symmetry.space_group_name_H-M   'P 1'
#
loop_
_entity.id
_entity.type
_entity.pdbx_description
1 polymer ?
#
loop_
_entity_poly.entity_id
_entity_poly.type
_entity_poly.pdbx_seq_one_letter_code
_entity_poly.pdbx_strand_id
1 'polypeptide(L)' 'MAIDKTKNKQVLVTIPNELLKEIEDFQFENRIPNRNEAIRRLLEKGLNQ' A
#
# COMPACT_ATOMS: atom_id res chain seq x y z
N MET A 1 -14.57 -4.72 7.04
CA MET A 1 -15.41 -4.49 5.84
C MET A 1 -15.32 -5.72 4.95
N ALA A 2 -16.45 -6.23 4.48
CA ALA A 2 -16.43 -7.25 3.44
C ALA A 2 -15.89 -6.61 2.15
N ILE A 3 -14.83 -7.18 1.59
CA ILE A 3 -14.24 -6.69 0.34
C ILE A 3 -15.05 -7.28 -0.82
N ASP A 4 -15.55 -6.42 -1.71
CA ASP A 4 -16.16 -6.86 -2.97
C ASP A 4 -15.08 -7.51 -3.85
N LYS A 5 -15.16 -8.84 -3.98
CA LYS A 5 -14.20 -9.67 -4.73
C LYS A 5 -14.35 -9.57 -6.25
N THR A 6 -15.42 -8.92 -6.73
CA THR A 6 -15.60 -8.63 -8.17
C THR A 6 -14.81 -7.40 -8.58
N LYS A 7 -14.65 -6.43 -7.68
CA LYS A 7 -13.92 -5.18 -7.92
C LYS A 7 -12.47 -5.21 -7.42
N ASN A 8 -12.18 -6.03 -6.41
CA ASN A 8 -10.86 -6.06 -5.77
C ASN A 8 -10.31 -7.47 -5.70
N LYS A 9 -9.00 -7.61 -5.89
CA LYS A 9 -8.26 -8.86 -5.65
C LYS A 9 -7.25 -8.66 -4.53
N GLN A 10 -7.07 -9.69 -3.71
CA GLN A 10 -6.00 -9.74 -2.72
C GLN A 10 -4.78 -10.39 -3.37
N VAL A 11 -3.64 -9.71 -3.27
CA VAL A 11 -2.36 -10.21 -3.78
C VAL A 11 -1.41 -10.31 -2.59
N LEU A 12 -0.84 -11.48 -2.39
CA LEU A 12 0.21 -11.69 -1.40
C LEU A 12 1.55 -11.44 -2.08
N VAL A 13 2.36 -10.54 -1.52
CA VAL A 13 3.69 -10.19 -2.04
C VAL A 13 4.68 -10.23 -0.90
N THR A 14 5.81 -10.88 -1.12
CA THR A 14 6.98 -10.81 -0.23
C THR A 14 7.86 -9.66 -0.68
N ILE A 15 8.17 -8.75 0.25
CA ILE A 15 9.04 -7.60 0.01
C ILE A 15 10.15 -7.54 1.07
N PRO A 16 11.29 -6.88 0.80
CA PRO A 16 12.33 -6.65 1.79
C PRO A 16 11.81 -5.86 3.00
N ASN A 17 12.38 -6.11 4.18
CA ASN A 17 12.01 -5.39 5.40
C ASN A 17 12.29 -3.88 5.31
N GLU A 18 13.35 -3.50 4.60
CA GLU A 18 13.71 -2.09 4.38
C GLU A 18 12.60 -1.38 3.60
N LEU A 19 12.11 -1.98 2.51
CA LEU A 19 10.99 -1.43 1.74
C LEU A 19 9.70 -1.36 2.56
N LEU A 20 9.43 -2.36 3.41
CA LEU A 20 8.29 -2.31 4.32
C LEU A 20 8.40 -1.12 5.28
N LYS A 21 9.58 -0.85 5.82
CA LYS A 21 9.82 0.29 6.70
C LYS A 21 9.58 1.62 5.98
N GLU A 22 10.08 1.78 4.75
CA GLU A 22 9.84 2.98 3.95
C GLU A 22 8.34 3.22 3.68
N ILE A 23 7.58 2.16 3.42
CA ILE A 23 6.12 2.23 3.25
C ILE A 23 5.45 2.69 4.55
N GLU A 24 5.90 2.20 5.70
CA GLU A 24 5.36 2.58 7.01
C GLU A 24 5.71 4.04 7.37
N ASP A 25 6.95 4.46 7.14
CA ASP A 25 7.37 5.85 7.31
C ASP A 25 6.52 6.79 6.45
N PHE A 26 6.34 6.46 5.16
CA PHE A 26 5.44 7.20 4.26
C PHE A 26 3.99 7.25 4.78
N GLN A 27 3.49 6.15 5.35
CA GLN A 27 2.17 6.10 5.96
C GLN A 27 2.04 7.12 7.10
N PHE A 28 2.99 7.12 8.05
CA PHE A 28 2.94 7.99 9.22
C PHE A 28 3.13 9.46 8.87
N GLU A 29 4.11 9.77 8.02
CA GLU A 29 4.39 11.15 7.57
C GLU A 29 3.18 11.79 6.89
N ASN A 30 2.46 11.01 6.08
CA ASN A 30 1.29 11.48 5.33
C ASN A 30 -0.04 11.26 6.07
N ARG A 31 0.00 10.80 7.34
CA ARG A 31 -1.16 10.48 8.18
C ARG A 31 -2.18 9.57 7.47
N ILE A 32 -1.66 8.60 6.71
CA ILE A 32 -2.48 7.67 5.94
C ILE A 32 -3.09 6.63 6.91
N PRO A 33 -4.39 6.31 6.77
CA PRO A 33 -5.12 5.53 7.76
C PRO A 33 -4.62 4.10 7.95
N ASN A 34 -3.99 3.50 6.94
CA ASN A 34 -3.43 2.16 7.04
C ASN A 34 -2.36 1.90 5.98
N ARG A 35 -1.57 0.85 6.20
CA ARG A 35 -0.48 0.43 5.33
C ARG A 35 -0.95 0.05 3.92
N ASN A 36 -2.10 -0.60 3.78
CA ASN A 36 -2.61 -0.99 2.46
C ASN A 36 -2.93 0.24 1.59
N GLU A 37 -3.45 1.30 2.20
CA GLU A 37 -3.69 2.57 1.51
C GLU A 37 -2.39 3.28 1.14
N ALA A 38 -1.39 3.24 2.03
CA ALA A 38 -0.06 3.77 1.72
C ALA A 38 0.57 3.07 0.52
N ILE A 39 0.51 1.73 0.49
CA ILE A 39 0.96 0.91 -0.64
C ILE A 39 0.26 1.30 -1.93
N ARG A 40 -1.08 1.43 -1.93
CA ARG A 40 -1.81 1.84 -3.16
C ARG A 40 -1.37 3.19 -3.68
N ARG A 41 -1.23 4.19 -2.82
CA ARG A 41 -0.80 5.54 -3.22
C ARG A 41 0.63 5.55 -3.77
N LEU A 42 1.53 4.77 -3.18
CA LEU A 42 2.89 4.62 -3.68
C LEU A 42 2.90 3.94 -5.06
N LEU A 43 2.10 2.90 -5.25
CA LEU A 43 1.95 2.23 -6.54
C LEU A 43 1.37 3.17 -7.61
N GLU A 44 0.31 3.92 -7.29
CA GLU A 44 -0.27 4.92 -8.20
C GLU A 44 0.74 6.00 -8.58
N LYS A 45 1.53 6.49 -7.61
CA LYS A 45 2.62 7.46 -7.88
C LYS A 45 3.71 6.89 -8.78
N GLY A 46 4.06 5.62 -8.61
CA GLY A 46 5.08 4.95 -9.42
C GLY A 46 4.60 4.58 -10.83
N LEU A 47 3.32 4.27 -11.01
CA LEU A 47 2.73 3.91 -12.30
C LEU A 47 2.36 5.12 -13.17
N ASN A 48 2.08 6.27 -12.56
CA ASN A 48 1.74 7.51 -13.27
C ASN A 48 2.97 8.39 -13.59
N GLN A 49 4.15 7.79 -13.70
CA GLN A 49 5.39 8.47 -14.11
C GLN A 49 5.49 8.66 -15.61
#